data_AF-A0AAD4PH27-F1
#
_entry.id   AF-A0AAD4PH27-F1
#
_cell.length_a   1.000
_cell.length_b   1.000
_cell.length_c   1.000
_cell.angle_alpha   90.00
_cell.angle_beta   90.00
_cell.angle_gamma   90.00
#
_symmetry.space_group_name_H-M   'P 1'
#
loop_
_entity.id
_entity.type
_entity.pdbx_description
1 polymer ?
#
loop_
_entity_poly.entity_id
_entity_poly.type
_entity_poly.pdbx_seq_one_letter_code
_entity_poly.pdbx_strand_id
1 'polypeptide(L)'
;MFGSTNRLQWLLIYLALPVDGVSQMFVSSWDYYDARFVIDFAKLLVAKHRFETLVTYASQRKSESPPGLQLVEGSIERRLIQQLEMPIIVWGLSGNVSLYRLISHKTLVLTTIEHYAPQLVPMLQVLHETLERRHNVHVLFIMRYQSPSRQQLKTFFSWCWTHNFVNVAVTFQQVHNQLFTYTPFPSVQVINVTSFGVDYEWSALNNADVKGYEFRMPVFKDPPGSFLLPDGRLRGVTGLLVSSYIKHINGRLKVEPLHNVDRSNFYKQALLAAARNEIEFGPHPITSLELNANKTAIVYSHTLSRTCLMVPWMRVTTIRTLYRSYPWSTYSIVFVMALGWQLYARQAVKGFYLGLCILYQQAMCNNSFERLPRLYKFAHLLMLLGICIVNCMRSAHLSAAFSVHRLAPQINSIDDLLESPYHIMLTETDYKMYFDTGLLPAELQDRLVIVNRSTLSQHRDNLDTSFAYLATTAYINRLQIKQRYLQRPRFRIVDGPQLCTASFYLGLPIQWNSPFQQHFLHFYLKTLRNGLQDQWTSCTNMDLLRLGVYTTQLDDGIPFVVISLSDFDLFFKTYGLAVLCCLLCLLIEILCKRLTSMF
;
A
#
# COMPACT_ATOMS: atom_id res chain seq x y z
N MET A 1 -16.40 16.01 -36.91
CA MET A 1 -16.12 17.46 -36.97
C MET A 1 -14.85 17.70 -36.17
N PHE A 2 -13.70 18.12 -36.66
CA PHE A 2 -13.21 18.57 -37.95
C PHE A 2 -11.94 17.77 -38.25
N GLY A 3 -11.75 17.39 -39.52
CA GLY A 3 -10.44 16.99 -40.03
C GLY A 3 -9.66 18.22 -40.49
N SER A 4 -8.34 18.15 -40.45
CA SER A 4 -7.47 18.34 -41.61
C SER A 4 -6.01 18.33 -41.19
N THR A 5 -5.26 17.45 -41.87
CA THR A 5 -3.90 17.66 -42.37
C THR A 5 -3.14 18.89 -41.88
N ASN A 6 -2.00 18.68 -41.24
CA ASN A 6 -0.87 19.61 -41.42
C ASN A 6 0.46 18.86 -41.51
N ARG A 7 1.06 19.05 -42.69
CA ARG A 7 2.40 18.65 -43.07
C ARG A 7 3.43 19.33 -42.17
N LEU A 8 4.45 18.56 -41.83
CA LEU A 8 5.75 18.95 -41.27
C LEU A 8 6.21 20.35 -41.73
N GLN A 9 6.18 21.30 -40.80
CA GLN A 9 6.99 22.51 -40.88
C GLN A 9 8.40 22.19 -40.38
N TRP A 10 9.35 22.12 -41.31
CA TRP A 10 10.76 22.30 -41.04
C TRP A 10 11.00 23.74 -40.60
N LEU A 11 11.37 23.94 -39.35
CA LEU A 11 11.77 25.24 -38.82
C LEU A 11 13.26 25.45 -39.10
N LEU A 12 13.55 25.92 -40.32
CA LEU A 12 14.78 26.61 -40.67
C LEU A 12 14.63 28.07 -40.23
N ILE A 13 15.44 28.52 -39.27
CA ILE A 13 15.57 29.94 -38.95
C ILE A 13 16.93 30.42 -39.47
N TYR A 14 16.90 31.11 -40.61
CA TYR A 14 17.96 32.00 -41.09
C TYR A 14 17.39 33.43 -41.08
N LEU A 15 18.07 34.36 -40.41
CA LEU A 15 17.91 35.80 -40.65
C LEU A 15 19.30 36.44 -40.62
N ALA A 16 19.70 36.94 -41.79
CA ALA A 16 20.93 37.67 -42.04
C ALA A 16 20.64 39.18 -42.03
N LEU A 17 21.51 39.96 -41.38
CA LEU A 17 21.75 41.38 -41.64
C LEU A 17 23.27 41.64 -41.48
N PRO A 18 23.89 42.46 -42.34
CA PRO A 18 25.33 42.71 -42.32
C PRO A 18 25.64 43.81 -41.31
N VAL A 19 26.62 43.55 -40.43
CA VAL A 19 27.30 44.62 -39.71
C VAL A 19 28.79 44.35 -39.85
N ASP A 20 29.42 45.17 -40.69
CA ASP A 20 30.86 45.26 -40.81
C ASP A 20 31.48 45.86 -39.55
N GLY A 21 32.65 45.36 -39.19
CA GLY A 21 33.56 46.03 -38.27
C GLY A 21 33.69 45.35 -36.91
N VAL A 22 34.72 44.50 -36.79
CA VAL A 22 35.75 44.45 -35.73
C VAL A 22 36.31 43.02 -35.75
N SER A 23 37.28 42.81 -36.63
CA SER A 23 38.15 41.63 -36.66
C SER A 23 39.40 41.95 -35.85
N GLN A 24 39.36 41.69 -34.54
CA GLN A 24 40.58 41.61 -33.72
C GLN A 24 40.53 40.40 -32.77
N MET A 25 41.38 39.43 -33.12
CA MET A 25 42.12 38.52 -32.23
C MET A 25 41.40 38.03 -30.97
N PHE A 26 40.57 37.00 -31.15
CA PHE A 26 40.59 35.86 -30.23
C PHE A 26 40.85 34.61 -31.07
N VAL A 27 42.11 34.19 -31.12
CA VAL A 27 42.47 32.84 -31.56
C VAL A 27 41.83 31.91 -30.53
N SER A 28 40.63 31.43 -30.85
CA SER A 28 39.91 30.48 -30.02
C SER A 28 40.77 29.21 -29.95
N SER A 29 40.92 28.65 -28.76
CA SER A 29 41.82 27.54 -28.44
C SER A 29 41.44 26.18 -29.06
N TRP A 30 40.77 26.20 -30.23
CA TRP A 30 40.30 25.05 -30.99
C TRP A 30 41.18 24.72 -32.20
N ASP A 31 42.16 25.57 -32.56
CA ASP A 31 43.02 25.37 -33.74
C ASP A 31 43.97 24.15 -33.64
N TYR A 32 44.08 23.50 -32.47
CA TYR A 32 44.83 22.25 -32.26
C TYR A 32 43.94 20.99 -32.17
N TYR A 33 42.69 21.07 -32.61
CA TYR A 33 41.77 19.94 -32.57
C TYR A 33 41.82 19.15 -33.88
N ASP A 34 42.24 17.87 -33.85
CA ASP A 34 42.01 16.96 -34.99
C ASP A 34 40.52 16.59 -35.04
N ALA A 35 39.72 17.55 -35.52
CA ALA A 35 38.27 17.42 -35.64
C ALA A 35 37.87 16.26 -36.54
N ARG A 36 38.76 15.84 -37.43
CA ARG A 36 38.47 14.80 -38.42
C ARG A 36 38.17 13.48 -37.73
N PHE A 37 39.00 13.06 -36.78
CA PHE A 37 38.78 11.79 -36.07
C PHE A 37 37.42 11.74 -35.35
N VAL A 38 37.08 12.77 -34.56
CA VAL A 38 35.82 12.78 -33.82
C VAL A 38 34.61 12.86 -34.75
N ILE A 39 34.70 13.62 -35.84
CA ILE A 39 33.64 13.71 -36.84
C ILE A 39 33.46 12.38 -37.56
N ASP A 40 34.55 11.76 -38.00
CA ASP A 40 34.52 10.48 -38.72
C ASP A 40 34.03 9.36 -37.81
N PHE A 41 34.48 9.33 -36.56
CA PHE A 41 33.99 8.38 -35.57
C PHE A 41 32.51 8.60 -35.23
N ALA A 42 32.06 9.84 -35.06
CA ALA A 42 30.65 10.15 -34.84
C ALA A 42 29.78 9.76 -36.04
N LYS A 43 30.22 10.03 -37.28
CA LYS A 43 29.54 9.57 -38.51
C LYS A 43 29.37 8.06 -38.53
N LEU A 44 30.44 7.35 -38.21
CA LEU A 44 30.47 5.90 -38.19
C LEU A 44 29.50 5.34 -37.13
N LEU A 45 29.50 5.93 -35.93
CA LEU A 45 28.55 5.58 -34.87
C LEU A 45 27.09 5.86 -35.26
N VAL A 46 26.81 7.02 -35.85
CA VAL A 46 25.47 7.41 -36.31
C VAL A 46 24.97 6.48 -37.41
N ALA A 47 25.82 6.15 -38.39
CA ALA A 47 25.48 5.23 -39.46
C ALA A 47 25.14 3.82 -38.93
N LYS A 48 25.92 3.33 -37.95
CA LYS A 48 25.73 1.98 -37.38
C LYS A 48 24.52 1.89 -36.46
N HIS A 49 24.39 2.81 -35.51
CA HIS A 49 23.39 2.75 -34.44
C HIS A 49 22.09 3.50 -34.76
N ARG A 50 22.03 4.19 -35.91
CA ARG A 50 20.85 4.96 -36.38
C ARG A 50 20.37 5.97 -35.34
N PHE A 51 21.31 6.76 -34.81
CA PHE A 51 20.97 7.85 -33.89
C PHE A 51 20.12 8.90 -34.59
N GLU A 52 19.09 9.38 -33.91
CA GLU A 52 18.12 10.37 -34.44
C GLU A 52 18.48 11.79 -34.00
N THR A 53 19.19 11.93 -32.87
CA THR A 53 19.55 13.22 -32.28
C THR A 53 20.96 13.17 -31.70
N LEU A 54 21.64 14.31 -31.71
CA LEU A 54 22.99 14.45 -31.19
C LEU A 54 23.02 15.59 -30.18
N VAL A 55 23.55 15.33 -28.99
CA VAL A 55 23.69 16.34 -27.94
C VAL A 55 25.17 16.54 -27.65
N THR A 56 25.62 17.79 -27.62
CA THR A 56 27.02 18.14 -27.38
C THR A 56 27.14 19.01 -26.13
N TYR A 57 28.06 18.67 -25.23
CA TYR A 57 28.36 19.42 -24.00
C TYR A 57 29.78 20.01 -24.08
N ALA A 58 29.91 21.33 -23.90
CA ALA A 58 31.18 22.06 -24.02
C ALA A 58 31.38 23.11 -22.92
N SER A 59 32.55 23.06 -22.24
CA SER A 59 32.83 23.81 -21.00
C SER A 59 33.07 25.32 -21.14
N GLN A 60 33.34 25.83 -22.35
CA GLN A 60 33.89 27.18 -22.54
C GLN A 60 32.90 28.26 -22.98
N ARG A 61 31.58 28.00 -23.00
CA ARG A 61 30.61 29.08 -23.28
C ARG A 61 30.24 29.83 -22.02
N LYS A 62 30.98 30.90 -21.71
CA LYS A 62 30.44 31.98 -20.87
C LYS A 62 29.28 32.62 -21.63
N SER A 63 28.11 32.65 -20.97
CA SER A 63 26.85 33.21 -21.42
C SER A 63 26.93 34.75 -21.48
N GLU A 64 27.78 35.32 -22.33
CA GLU A 64 27.86 36.77 -22.55
C GLU A 64 27.44 37.19 -23.98
N SER A 65 27.08 36.24 -24.84
CA SER A 65 26.53 36.55 -26.17
C SER A 65 25.00 36.65 -26.12
N PRO A 66 24.38 37.69 -26.71
CA PRO A 66 22.92 37.83 -26.77
C PRO A 66 22.26 36.67 -27.52
N PRO A 67 20.93 36.48 -27.44
CA PRO A 67 20.21 35.34 -28.02
C PRO A 67 20.15 35.47 -29.55
N GLY A 68 21.29 35.22 -30.18
CA GLY A 68 21.50 35.05 -31.61
C GLY A 68 22.62 34.02 -31.75
N LEU A 69 22.26 32.80 -32.15
CA LEU A 69 23.16 31.65 -32.33
C LEU A 69 24.25 31.93 -33.38
N GLN A 70 25.31 32.64 -33.03
CA GLN A 70 26.54 32.61 -33.81
C GLN A 70 27.36 31.41 -33.36
N LEU A 71 27.10 30.25 -33.98
CA LEU A 71 28.04 29.13 -33.99
C LEU A 71 29.35 29.64 -34.61
N VAL A 72 30.39 29.76 -33.79
CA VAL A 72 31.75 30.18 -34.19
C VAL A 72 32.16 29.41 -35.45
N GLU A 73 32.56 30.12 -36.50
CA GLU A 73 33.06 29.50 -37.73
C GLU A 73 34.24 28.56 -37.42
N GLY A 74 34.09 27.28 -37.79
CA GLY A 74 35.09 26.25 -37.53
C GLY A 74 34.81 25.34 -36.34
N SER A 75 33.77 25.57 -35.53
CA SER A 75 33.45 24.72 -34.38
C SER A 75 33.09 23.28 -34.78
N ILE A 76 33.40 22.31 -33.90
CA ILE A 76 33.11 20.88 -34.13
C ILE A 76 31.61 20.66 -34.34
N GLU A 77 30.76 21.37 -33.60
CA GLU A 77 29.32 21.26 -33.70
C GLU A 77 28.82 21.69 -35.08
N ARG A 78 29.33 22.80 -35.64
CA ARG A 78 28.95 23.24 -36.99
C ARG A 78 29.39 22.23 -38.05
N ARG A 79 30.58 21.64 -37.90
CA ARG A 79 31.04 20.56 -38.79
C ARG A 79 30.20 19.30 -38.64
N LEU A 80 29.84 18.92 -37.42
CA LEU A 80 28.95 17.78 -37.16
C LEU A 80 27.55 18.02 -37.75
N ILE A 81 26.98 19.23 -37.62
CA ILE A 81 25.69 19.59 -38.24
C ILE A 81 25.76 19.41 -39.76
N GLN A 82 26.79 19.98 -40.40
CA GLN A 82 26.96 19.93 -41.86
C GLN A 82 27.17 18.50 -42.39
N GLN A 83 27.76 17.63 -41.57
CA GLN A 83 28.21 16.31 -42.01
C GLN A 83 27.28 15.16 -41.62
N LEU A 84 26.50 15.32 -40.55
CA LEU A 84 25.59 14.27 -40.04
C LEU A 84 24.13 14.50 -40.43
N GLU A 85 23.78 15.68 -40.95
CA GLU A 85 22.42 16.06 -41.34
C GLU A 85 21.35 15.78 -40.25
N MET A 86 21.76 15.82 -38.98
CA MET A 86 20.92 15.48 -37.83
C MET A 86 20.78 16.67 -36.87
N PRO A 87 19.68 16.77 -36.12
CA PRO A 87 19.51 17.85 -35.15
C PRO A 87 20.56 17.75 -34.05
N ILE A 88 21.34 18.82 -33.89
CA ILE A 88 22.35 18.96 -32.84
C ILE A 88 21.85 19.93 -31.77
N ILE A 89 21.77 19.44 -30.53
CA ILE A 89 21.52 20.26 -29.34
C ILE A 89 22.89 20.56 -28.71
N VAL A 90 23.26 21.83 -28.66
CA VAL A 90 24.48 22.27 -27.98
C VAL A 90 24.12 22.77 -26.60
N TRP A 91 24.71 22.17 -25.56
CA TRP A 91 24.41 22.48 -24.16
C TRP A 91 25.63 23.03 -23.43
N GLY A 92 25.41 24.09 -22.65
CA GLY A 92 26.44 24.76 -21.84
C GLY A 92 26.25 24.52 -20.34
N LEU A 93 26.98 25.30 -19.53
CA LEU A 93 26.95 25.19 -18.07
C LEU A 93 25.66 25.74 -17.40
N SER A 94 24.75 26.36 -18.14
CA SER A 94 23.50 26.91 -17.57
C SER A 94 22.44 25.81 -17.38
N GLY A 95 22.29 25.33 -16.15
CA GLY A 95 21.49 24.15 -15.79
C GLY A 95 19.96 24.32 -15.65
N ASN A 96 19.34 25.36 -16.22
CA ASN A 96 17.93 25.67 -15.87
C ASN A 96 16.84 24.96 -16.71
N VAL A 97 17.20 24.14 -17.71
CA VAL A 97 16.20 23.52 -18.60
C VAL A 97 16.40 22.02 -18.70
N SER A 98 15.36 21.25 -18.40
CA SER A 98 15.39 19.78 -18.53
C SER A 98 15.29 19.37 -20.01
N LEU A 99 16.26 18.59 -20.48
CA LEU A 99 16.26 18.01 -21.83
C LEU A 99 15.40 16.75 -21.96
N TYR A 100 14.68 16.36 -20.92
CA TYR A 100 13.93 15.10 -20.81
C TYR A 100 13.00 14.81 -22.01
N ARG A 101 12.36 15.85 -22.57
CA ARG A 101 11.43 15.72 -23.71
C ARG A 101 12.13 15.69 -25.09
N LEU A 102 13.38 16.15 -25.16
CA LEU A 102 14.14 16.26 -26.40
C LEU A 102 15.08 15.07 -26.62
N ILE A 103 15.47 14.38 -25.55
CA ILE A 103 16.41 13.25 -25.60
C ILE A 103 15.66 11.91 -25.68
N SER A 104 15.89 11.21 -26.79
CA SER A 104 15.44 9.84 -27.10
C SER A 104 16.48 8.80 -26.65
N HIS A 105 16.12 7.51 -26.62
CA HIS A 105 17.07 6.40 -26.46
C HIS A 105 18.04 6.28 -27.65
N LYS A 106 17.70 6.87 -28.80
CA LYS A 106 18.55 6.99 -30.00
C LYS A 106 19.29 8.32 -30.04
N THR A 107 19.70 8.83 -28.89
CA THR A 107 20.49 10.06 -28.77
C THR A 107 21.94 9.69 -28.52
N LEU A 108 22.84 10.23 -29.32
CA LEU A 108 24.26 10.20 -29.03
C LEU A 108 24.64 11.46 -28.26
N VAL A 109 25.31 11.30 -27.12
CA VAL A 109 25.79 12.40 -26.30
C VAL A 109 27.30 12.50 -26.41
N LEU A 110 27.81 13.64 -26.86
CA LEU A 110 29.23 13.95 -26.93
C LEU A 110 29.57 14.95 -25.84
N THR A 111 30.53 14.60 -24.97
CA THR A 111 30.98 15.52 -23.92
C THR A 111 32.49 15.65 -23.99
N THR A 112 32.96 16.89 -24.10
CA THR A 112 34.40 17.18 -24.00
C THR A 112 34.76 17.40 -22.54
N ILE A 113 35.78 16.69 -22.06
CA ILE A 113 36.27 16.78 -20.69
C ILE A 113 37.76 17.09 -20.66
N GLU A 114 38.14 18.00 -19.77
CA GLU A 114 39.52 18.47 -19.65
C GLU A 114 40.32 17.67 -18.63
N HIS A 115 39.64 17.07 -17.64
CA HIS A 115 40.26 16.31 -16.55
C HIS A 115 39.53 14.97 -16.32
N TYR A 116 40.28 13.94 -15.92
CA TYR A 116 39.74 12.62 -15.56
C TYR A 116 39.06 12.56 -14.19
N ALA A 117 39.28 13.58 -13.35
CA ALA A 117 38.80 13.61 -11.97
C ALA A 117 37.41 14.24 -11.98
N PRO A 118 36.34 13.47 -11.75
CA PRO A 118 34.98 13.96 -12.01
C PRO A 118 34.60 15.19 -11.18
N GLN A 119 35.15 15.26 -9.97
CA GLN A 119 34.95 16.37 -9.02
C GLN A 119 35.48 17.71 -9.52
N LEU A 120 36.44 17.70 -10.45
CA LEU A 120 37.07 18.90 -11.01
C LEU A 120 36.41 19.34 -12.32
N VAL A 121 35.38 18.65 -12.79
CA VAL A 121 34.72 18.93 -14.08
C VAL A 121 33.24 19.25 -13.85
N PRO A 122 32.88 20.54 -13.69
CA PRO A 122 31.49 20.97 -13.49
C PRO A 122 30.53 20.47 -14.57
N MET A 123 31.03 20.27 -15.80
CA MET A 123 30.23 19.75 -16.91
C MET A 123 29.68 18.34 -16.66
N LEU A 124 30.38 17.50 -15.88
CA LEU A 124 29.89 16.16 -15.57
C LEU A 124 28.69 16.19 -14.63
N GLN A 125 28.64 17.16 -13.73
CA GLN A 125 27.47 17.39 -12.89
C GLN A 125 26.29 17.88 -13.73
N VAL A 126 26.52 18.86 -14.62
CA VAL A 126 25.47 19.34 -15.54
C VAL A 126 24.96 18.19 -16.41
N LEU A 127 25.85 17.35 -16.96
CA LEU A 127 25.49 16.19 -17.76
C LEU A 127 24.62 15.18 -16.98
N HIS A 128 24.95 14.93 -15.70
CA HIS A 128 24.16 14.06 -14.85
C HIS A 128 22.76 14.63 -14.58
N GLU A 129 22.68 15.92 -14.25
CA GLU A 129 21.41 16.61 -14.00
C GLU A 129 20.54 16.71 -15.26
N THR A 130 21.13 16.95 -16.44
CA THR A 130 20.38 17.06 -17.70
C THR A 130 19.94 15.71 -18.26
N LEU A 131 20.72 14.64 -18.02
CA LEU A 131 20.39 13.27 -18.39
C LEU A 131 19.63 12.52 -17.30
N GLU A 132 19.15 13.23 -16.27
CA GLU A 132 18.28 12.65 -15.27
C GLU A 132 17.10 11.93 -15.97
N ARG A 133 16.90 10.66 -15.64
CA ARG A 133 15.91 9.74 -16.26
C ARG A 133 16.28 9.12 -17.62
N ARG A 134 17.49 9.39 -18.14
CA ARG A 134 17.94 8.95 -19.47
C ARG A 134 19.37 8.39 -19.53
N HIS A 135 19.92 7.91 -18.42
CA HIS A 135 21.32 7.43 -18.36
C HIS A 135 21.65 6.17 -19.20
N ASN A 136 20.65 5.57 -19.86
CA ASN A 136 20.84 4.51 -20.86
C ASN A 136 21.24 5.03 -22.25
N VAL A 137 21.32 6.35 -22.46
CA VAL A 137 21.82 6.93 -23.73
C VAL A 137 23.31 6.64 -23.91
N HIS A 138 23.74 6.60 -25.17
CA HIS A 138 25.15 6.42 -25.52
C HIS A 138 25.92 7.72 -25.29
N VAL A 139 26.88 7.70 -24.38
CA VAL A 139 27.71 8.86 -24.03
C VAL A 139 29.15 8.60 -24.45
N LEU A 140 29.67 9.43 -25.34
CA LEU A 140 31.07 9.46 -25.76
C LEU A 140 31.77 10.65 -25.10
N PHE A 141 32.72 10.36 -24.22
CA PHE A 141 33.60 11.34 -23.62
C PHE A 141 34.86 11.52 -24.47
N ILE A 142 35.22 12.78 -24.74
CA ILE A 142 36.41 13.13 -25.49
C ILE A 142 37.37 13.86 -24.54
N MET A 143 38.51 13.22 -24.24
CA MET A 143 39.52 13.74 -23.31
C MET A 143 40.62 14.53 -24.05
N ARG A 144 40.91 15.75 -23.58
CA ARG A 144 41.78 16.72 -24.28
C ARG A 144 43.29 16.56 -24.05
N TYR A 145 43.75 16.38 -22.81
CA TYR A 145 45.13 16.77 -22.45
C TYR A 145 46.12 15.64 -22.09
N GLN A 146 45.69 14.38 -21.93
CA GLN A 146 46.63 13.25 -21.77
C GLN A 146 45.92 11.89 -21.92
N SER A 147 46.64 10.84 -22.35
CA SER A 147 46.16 9.45 -22.18
C SER A 147 46.32 9.05 -20.70
N PRO A 148 45.21 8.90 -19.94
CA PRO A 148 45.22 8.57 -18.52
C PRO A 148 45.73 7.15 -18.28
N SER A 149 46.32 6.95 -17.10
CA SER A 149 46.61 5.60 -16.61
C SER A 149 45.33 4.76 -16.49
N ARG A 150 45.47 3.43 -16.60
CA ARG A 150 44.35 2.50 -16.43
C ARG A 150 43.62 2.67 -15.10
N GLN A 151 44.33 3.11 -14.05
CA GLN A 151 43.75 3.38 -12.74
C GLN A 151 42.89 4.65 -12.73
N GLN A 152 43.34 5.72 -13.39
CA GLN A 152 42.53 6.95 -13.55
C GLN A 152 41.26 6.66 -14.37
N LEU A 153 41.36 5.87 -15.45
CA LEU A 153 40.17 5.41 -16.19
C LEU A 153 39.24 4.58 -15.33
N LYS A 154 39.78 3.67 -14.51
CA LYS A 154 38.97 2.89 -13.58
C LYS A 154 38.20 3.80 -12.62
N THR A 155 38.85 4.80 -12.03
CA THR A 155 38.20 5.79 -11.16
C THR A 155 37.11 6.57 -11.89
N PHE A 156 37.36 7.00 -13.13
CA PHE A 156 36.37 7.68 -13.97
C PHE A 156 35.17 6.80 -14.28
N PHE A 157 35.39 5.56 -14.74
CA PHE A 157 34.30 4.62 -15.03
C PHE A 157 33.56 4.15 -13.77
N SER A 158 34.23 4.09 -12.61
CA SER A 158 33.56 3.88 -11.34
C SER A 158 32.59 5.02 -11.02
N TRP A 159 32.99 6.27 -11.27
CA TRP A 159 32.07 7.40 -11.15
C TRP A 159 30.90 7.29 -12.13
N CYS A 160 31.14 6.91 -13.38
CA CYS A 160 30.08 6.68 -14.36
C CYS A 160 29.06 5.64 -13.87
N TRP A 161 29.54 4.51 -13.34
CA TRP A 161 28.70 3.46 -12.78
C TRP A 161 27.87 3.95 -11.59
N THR A 162 28.48 4.67 -10.63
CA THR A 162 27.76 5.24 -9.47
C THR A 162 26.67 6.24 -9.86
N HIS A 163 26.75 6.84 -11.06
CA HIS A 163 25.75 7.76 -11.60
C HIS A 163 24.86 7.11 -12.69
N ASN A 164 24.85 5.77 -12.76
CA ASN A 164 24.02 4.99 -13.70
C ASN A 164 24.31 5.22 -15.19
N PHE A 165 25.49 5.74 -15.56
CA PHE A 165 25.89 5.86 -16.95
C PHE A 165 26.40 4.52 -17.49
N VAL A 166 25.51 3.77 -18.15
CA VAL A 166 25.79 2.39 -18.54
C VAL A 166 26.51 2.30 -19.88
N ASN A 167 26.10 3.10 -20.85
CA ASN A 167 26.61 3.07 -22.22
C ASN A 167 27.64 4.19 -22.42
N VAL A 168 28.86 3.98 -21.91
CA VAL A 168 29.92 4.99 -21.92
C VAL A 168 31.13 4.53 -22.71
N ALA A 169 31.61 5.39 -23.60
CA ALA A 169 32.90 5.24 -24.25
C ALA A 169 33.76 6.49 -24.02
N VAL A 170 35.08 6.31 -23.99
CA VAL A 170 36.07 7.37 -23.83
C VAL A 170 37.05 7.29 -24.98
N THR A 171 37.35 8.42 -25.60
CA THR A 171 38.39 8.56 -26.61
C THR A 171 39.32 9.75 -26.32
N PHE A 172 40.53 9.70 -26.86
CA PHE A 172 41.59 10.69 -26.59
C PHE A 172 41.87 11.54 -27.82
N GLN A 173 42.03 12.84 -27.58
CA GLN A 173 42.29 13.80 -28.66
C GLN A 173 43.70 13.67 -29.26
N GLN A 174 44.70 13.32 -28.44
CA GLN A 174 46.11 13.30 -28.87
C GLN A 174 46.60 11.93 -29.41
N VAL A 175 45.87 10.84 -29.14
CA VAL A 175 46.27 9.49 -29.54
C VAL A 175 45.19 8.91 -30.45
N HIS A 176 45.45 8.91 -31.75
CA HIS A 176 44.54 8.35 -32.74
C HIS A 176 44.15 6.91 -32.40
N ASN A 177 42.87 6.61 -32.61
CA ASN A 177 42.27 5.27 -32.58
C ASN A 177 42.10 4.63 -31.19
N GLN A 178 42.40 5.30 -30.10
CA GLN A 178 42.16 4.72 -28.79
C GLN A 178 40.71 4.91 -28.32
N LEU A 179 39.99 3.80 -28.17
CA LEU A 179 38.63 3.74 -27.65
C LEU A 179 38.57 2.81 -26.45
N PHE A 180 38.10 3.36 -25.33
CA PHE A 180 37.93 2.62 -24.08
C PHE A 180 36.47 2.63 -23.66
N THR A 181 36.03 1.50 -23.14
CA THR A 181 34.71 1.33 -22.51
C THR A 181 34.92 0.60 -21.19
N TYR A 182 33.85 0.33 -20.46
CA TYR A 182 33.92 -0.43 -19.24
C TYR A 182 32.82 -1.48 -19.14
N THR A 183 33.07 -2.49 -18.32
CA THR A 183 32.03 -3.39 -17.83
C THR A 183 31.91 -3.24 -16.32
N PRO A 184 30.70 -3.11 -15.76
CA PRO A 184 30.50 -3.00 -14.31
C PRO A 184 30.64 -4.37 -13.60
N PHE A 185 30.66 -5.48 -14.33
CA PHE A 185 30.54 -6.83 -13.78
C PHE A 185 31.84 -7.66 -13.92
N PRO A 186 32.25 -8.41 -12.87
CA PRO A 186 31.75 -8.38 -11.48
C PRO A 186 32.21 -7.16 -10.66
N SER A 187 33.19 -6.43 -11.19
CA SER A 187 33.63 -5.13 -10.70
C SER A 187 34.00 -4.28 -11.91
N VAL A 188 34.05 -2.96 -11.74
CA VAL A 188 34.37 -2.03 -12.83
C VAL A 188 35.74 -2.37 -13.44
N GLN A 189 35.71 -2.81 -14.70
CA GLN A 189 36.88 -3.15 -15.48
C GLN A 189 36.94 -2.32 -16.75
N VAL A 190 38.12 -1.77 -17.03
CA VAL A 190 38.40 -1.01 -18.24
C VAL A 190 38.70 -1.98 -19.38
N ILE A 191 37.94 -1.85 -20.47
CA ILE A 191 38.07 -2.65 -21.69
C ILE A 191 38.60 -1.73 -22.79
N ASN A 192 39.70 -2.15 -23.42
CA ASN A 192 40.19 -1.50 -24.62
C ASN A 192 39.44 -2.07 -25.83
N VAL A 193 38.68 -1.22 -26.52
CA VAL A 193 37.89 -1.59 -27.71
C VAL A 193 38.43 -0.98 -28.99
N THR A 194 39.64 -0.42 -28.93
CA THR A 194 40.38 0.14 -30.07
C THR A 194 40.41 -0.79 -31.29
N SER A 195 40.67 -2.09 -31.08
CA SER A 195 40.74 -3.08 -32.16
C SER A 195 39.40 -3.37 -32.83
N PHE A 196 38.30 -3.14 -32.11
CA PHE A 196 36.95 -3.27 -32.65
C PHE A 196 36.48 -1.98 -33.32
N GLY A 197 37.05 -0.82 -32.97
CA GLY A 197 36.73 0.46 -33.58
C GLY A 197 35.22 0.71 -33.64
N VAL A 198 34.70 0.88 -34.86
CA VAL A 198 33.26 1.06 -35.15
C VAL A 198 32.49 -0.25 -35.06
N ASP A 199 33.15 -1.39 -35.30
CA ASP A 199 32.54 -2.72 -35.22
C ASP A 199 32.25 -3.13 -33.78
N TYR A 200 32.74 -2.39 -32.79
CA TYR A 200 32.29 -2.53 -31.40
C TYR A 200 30.76 -2.42 -31.35
N GLU A 201 30.13 -3.52 -30.98
CA GLU A 201 28.69 -3.54 -30.76
C GLU A 201 28.46 -2.85 -29.41
N TRP A 202 28.14 -1.56 -29.46
CA TRP A 202 27.73 -0.76 -28.29
C TRP A 202 26.33 -1.20 -27.83
N SER A 203 26.24 -2.49 -27.52
CA SER A 203 25.07 -3.22 -27.07
C SER A 203 24.72 -2.78 -25.65
N ALA A 204 23.43 -2.84 -25.34
CA ALA A 204 22.98 -2.60 -23.98
C ALA A 204 23.67 -3.59 -23.03
N LEU A 205 24.03 -3.10 -21.84
CA LEU A 205 24.63 -3.92 -20.78
C LEU A 205 23.88 -5.25 -20.63
N ASN A 206 24.63 -6.35 -20.73
CA ASN A 206 24.07 -7.67 -20.55
C ASN A 206 23.74 -7.91 -19.07
N ASN A 207 22.50 -7.64 -18.71
CA ASN A 207 21.99 -7.85 -17.35
C ASN A 207 21.58 -9.30 -17.05
N ALA A 208 21.75 -10.21 -18.01
CA ALA A 208 21.41 -11.62 -17.82
C ALA A 208 22.51 -12.39 -17.05
N ASP A 209 23.75 -11.92 -17.06
CA ASP A 209 24.87 -12.52 -16.32
C ASP A 209 25.80 -11.43 -15.76
N VAL A 210 25.70 -11.20 -14.45
CA VAL A 210 26.52 -10.22 -13.72
C VAL A 210 27.82 -10.80 -13.16
N LYS A 211 28.16 -12.05 -13.52
CA LYS A 211 29.46 -12.70 -13.24
C LYS A 211 29.88 -12.68 -11.76
N GLY A 212 28.93 -12.67 -10.83
CA GLY A 212 29.19 -12.62 -9.39
C GLY A 212 29.20 -11.23 -8.76
N TYR A 213 28.70 -10.19 -9.44
CA TYR A 213 28.51 -8.85 -8.85
C TYR A 213 27.79 -8.91 -7.50
N GLU A 214 28.31 -8.18 -6.52
CA GLU A 214 27.80 -8.17 -5.15
C GLU A 214 26.71 -7.11 -4.97
N PHE A 215 25.46 -7.55 -4.78
CA PHE A 215 24.33 -6.68 -4.46
C PHE A 215 24.22 -6.50 -2.96
N ARG A 216 24.34 -5.26 -2.51
CA ARG A 216 24.18 -4.88 -1.10
C ARG A 216 22.70 -4.68 -0.79
N MET A 217 22.23 -5.40 0.24
CA MET A 217 20.80 -5.50 0.54
C MET A 217 20.54 -5.19 2.02
N PRO A 218 20.21 -3.94 2.36
CA PRO A 218 19.84 -3.59 3.72
C PRO A 218 18.49 -4.20 4.09
N VAL A 219 18.46 -5.03 5.14
CA VAL A 219 17.27 -5.78 5.55
C VAL A 219 16.95 -5.52 7.02
N PHE A 220 15.74 -5.08 7.30
CA PHE A 220 15.15 -5.10 8.64
C PHE A 220 14.02 -6.14 8.71
N LYS A 221 13.42 -6.33 9.88
CA LYS A 221 12.31 -7.28 10.07
C LYS A 221 10.98 -6.66 9.58
N ASP A 222 10.58 -6.97 8.35
CA ASP A 222 9.30 -6.55 7.75
C ASP A 222 8.45 -7.75 7.29
N PRO A 223 7.96 -8.61 8.22
CA PRO A 223 7.15 -9.76 7.85
C PRO A 223 5.76 -9.33 7.33
N PRO A 224 5.21 -9.95 6.26
CA PRO A 224 5.76 -11.08 5.49
C PRO A 224 6.62 -10.67 4.27
N GLY A 225 6.88 -9.38 4.06
CA GLY A 225 7.60 -8.87 2.90
C GLY A 225 9.04 -9.37 2.85
N SER A 226 9.87 -8.91 3.77
CA SER A 226 11.29 -9.31 3.83
C SER A 226 11.80 -9.36 5.27
N PHE A 227 12.50 -10.44 5.61
CA PHE A 227 13.13 -10.62 6.92
C PHE A 227 14.27 -11.63 6.83
N LEU A 228 15.08 -11.69 7.89
CA LEU A 228 16.19 -12.63 8.01
C LEU A 228 15.83 -13.79 8.93
N LEU A 229 16.18 -15.00 8.50
CA LEU A 229 16.21 -16.17 9.36
C LEU A 229 17.42 -16.10 10.31
N PRO A 230 17.42 -16.89 11.40
CA PRO A 230 18.58 -17.00 12.30
C PRO A 230 19.88 -17.43 11.61
N ASP A 231 19.78 -18.11 10.45
CA ASP A 231 20.92 -18.52 9.63
C ASP A 231 21.44 -17.42 8.67
N GLY A 232 20.87 -16.21 8.74
CA GLY A 232 21.25 -15.07 7.91
C GLY A 232 20.65 -15.07 6.49
N ARG A 233 19.84 -16.08 6.12
CA ARG A 233 19.21 -16.12 4.80
C ARG A 233 18.04 -15.13 4.70
N LEU A 234 17.98 -14.45 3.56
CA LEU A 234 16.87 -13.57 3.20
C LEU A 234 15.62 -14.39 2.89
N ARG A 235 14.55 -14.12 3.63
CA ARG A 235 13.22 -14.70 3.46
C ARG A 235 12.16 -13.60 3.35
N GLY A 236 10.91 -14.02 3.31
CA GLY A 236 9.77 -13.18 2.98
C GLY A 236 9.45 -13.22 1.48
N VAL A 237 8.25 -12.81 1.11
CA VAL A 237 7.78 -12.90 -0.26
C VAL A 237 8.64 -12.05 -1.21
N THR A 238 8.93 -10.80 -0.83
CA THR A 238 9.81 -9.92 -1.61
C THR A 238 11.28 -10.29 -1.44
N GLY A 239 11.68 -10.77 -0.26
CA GLY A 239 13.04 -11.27 -0.03
C GLY A 239 13.39 -12.47 -0.91
N LEU A 240 12.47 -13.42 -1.08
CA LEU A 240 12.61 -14.57 -1.98
C LEU A 240 12.60 -14.16 -3.45
N LEU A 241 11.76 -13.20 -3.84
CA LEU A 241 11.76 -12.64 -5.19
C LEU A 241 13.12 -12.04 -5.55
N VAL A 242 13.65 -11.17 -4.70
CA VAL A 242 14.92 -10.46 -4.96
C VAL A 242 16.11 -11.41 -4.90
N SER A 243 16.17 -12.31 -3.92
CA SER A 243 17.26 -13.30 -3.84
C SER A 243 17.25 -14.29 -5.02
N SER A 244 16.06 -14.71 -5.46
CA SER A 244 15.91 -15.57 -6.65
C SER A 244 16.30 -14.84 -7.92
N TYR A 245 15.98 -13.54 -8.03
CA TYR A 245 16.40 -12.71 -9.15
C TYR A 245 17.92 -12.59 -9.22
N ILE A 246 18.57 -12.23 -8.11
CA ILE A 246 20.02 -12.08 -8.04
C ILE A 246 20.71 -13.40 -8.41
N LYS A 247 20.19 -14.53 -7.91
CA LYS A 247 20.67 -15.86 -8.30
C LYS A 247 20.47 -16.15 -9.79
N HIS A 248 19.33 -15.73 -10.37
CA HIS A 248 19.02 -15.94 -11.78
C HIS A 248 20.00 -15.23 -12.72
N ILE A 249 20.53 -14.08 -12.31
CA ILE A 249 21.51 -13.31 -13.09
C ILE A 249 22.97 -13.62 -12.69
N ASN A 250 23.24 -14.72 -11.97
CA ASN A 250 24.55 -15.09 -11.42
C ASN A 250 25.20 -14.02 -10.53
N GLY A 251 24.41 -13.25 -9.78
CA GLY A 251 24.89 -12.29 -8.79
C GLY A 251 25.13 -12.90 -7.42
N ARG A 252 25.88 -12.17 -6.57
CA ARG A 252 26.08 -12.50 -5.16
C ARG A 252 25.25 -11.54 -4.30
N LEU A 253 24.48 -12.09 -3.37
CA LEU A 253 23.71 -11.29 -2.41
C LEU A 253 24.54 -11.07 -1.13
N LYS A 254 24.73 -9.81 -0.75
CA LYS A 254 25.27 -9.42 0.56
C LYS A 254 24.18 -8.74 1.37
N VAL A 255 23.67 -9.48 2.35
CA VAL A 255 22.65 -8.99 3.26
C VAL A 255 23.29 -8.17 4.37
N GLU A 256 22.78 -6.95 4.58
CA GLU A 256 23.22 -6.04 5.64
C GLU A 256 22.06 -5.86 6.64
N PRO A 257 22.10 -6.50 7.82
CA PRO A 257 21.03 -6.37 8.79
C PRO A 257 20.99 -4.94 9.36
N LEU A 258 19.82 -4.30 9.27
CA LEU A 258 19.59 -2.99 9.86
C LEU A 258 18.99 -3.13 11.25
N HIS A 259 19.82 -2.89 12.26
CA HIS A 259 19.40 -2.77 13.65
C HIS A 259 18.78 -1.38 13.86
N ASN A 260 17.62 -1.30 14.50
CA ASN A 260 16.86 -0.06 14.78
C ASN A 260 16.09 0.56 13.59
N VAL A 261 16.02 -0.12 12.45
CA VAL A 261 15.13 0.27 11.35
C VAL A 261 13.88 -0.60 11.38
N ASP A 262 12.73 0.06 11.23
CA ASP A 262 11.44 -0.58 11.10
C ASP A 262 10.63 0.10 10.00
N ARG A 263 9.41 -0.39 9.76
CA ARG A 263 8.53 0.15 8.72
C ARG A 263 8.24 1.66 8.87
N SER A 264 8.23 2.21 10.09
CA SER A 264 7.92 3.63 10.33
C SER A 264 9.11 4.54 10.17
N ASN A 265 10.34 4.04 10.34
CA ASN A 265 11.54 4.84 10.13
C ASN A 265 12.24 4.50 8.82
N PHE A 266 11.76 3.50 8.09
CA PHE A 266 12.28 3.05 6.80
C PHE A 266 12.45 4.21 5.82
N TYR A 267 11.44 5.08 5.71
CA TYR A 267 11.46 6.22 4.80
C TYR A 267 12.52 7.28 5.11
N LYS A 268 13.03 7.33 6.35
CA LYS A 268 14.07 8.29 6.78
C LYS A 268 15.48 7.81 6.45
N GLN A 269 15.69 6.49 6.45
CA GLN A 269 17.03 5.90 6.38
C GLN A 269 17.18 5.04 5.12
N ALA A 270 16.61 3.84 5.14
CA ALA A 270 16.89 2.80 4.15
C ALA A 270 16.22 3.04 2.79
N LEU A 271 15.08 3.75 2.75
CA LEU A 271 14.46 4.15 1.48
C LEU A 271 15.40 5.04 0.65
N LEU A 272 16.04 6.01 1.31
CA LEU A 272 16.91 6.98 0.63
C LEU A 272 18.22 6.37 0.14
N ALA A 273 18.62 5.19 0.63
CA ALA A 273 19.82 4.50 0.15
C ALA A 273 19.73 4.21 -1.36
N ALA A 274 18.54 3.84 -1.86
CA ALA A 274 18.31 3.66 -3.30
C ALA A 274 18.33 5.01 -4.06
N ALA A 275 17.82 6.09 -3.46
CA ALA A 275 17.88 7.43 -4.06
C ALA A 275 19.32 7.97 -4.16
N ARG A 276 20.18 7.61 -3.20
CA ARG A 276 21.59 8.01 -3.11
C ARG A 276 22.54 7.10 -3.88
N ASN A 277 22.01 6.12 -4.63
CA ASN A 277 22.76 5.08 -5.33
C ASN A 277 23.71 4.26 -4.43
N GLU A 278 23.38 4.12 -3.13
CA GLU A 278 24.14 3.28 -2.19
C GLU A 278 23.82 1.79 -2.35
N ILE A 279 22.62 1.49 -2.85
CA ILE A 279 22.08 0.14 -3.10
C ILE A 279 21.35 0.12 -4.43
N GLU A 280 21.38 -0.98 -5.18
CA GLU A 280 20.70 -1.09 -6.47
C GLU A 280 19.20 -1.34 -6.31
N PHE A 281 18.82 -2.18 -5.34
CA PHE A 281 17.43 -2.58 -5.03
C PHE A 281 17.23 -2.60 -3.51
N GLY A 282 16.08 -2.12 -3.04
CA GLY A 282 15.62 -2.39 -1.68
C GLY A 282 14.67 -3.59 -1.66
N PRO A 283 14.77 -4.47 -0.65
CA PRO A 283 13.94 -5.68 -0.57
C PRO A 283 12.57 -5.41 0.05
N HIS A 284 12.35 -4.21 0.58
CA HIS A 284 11.13 -3.81 1.29
C HIS A 284 10.22 -3.03 0.36
N PRO A 285 9.02 -3.54 0.04
CA PRO A 285 8.11 -2.88 -0.89
C PRO A 285 7.55 -1.61 -0.26
N ILE A 286 7.37 -0.53 -1.02
CA ILE A 286 6.78 0.74 -0.57
C ILE A 286 5.54 1.10 -1.40
N THR A 287 4.71 1.98 -0.86
CA THR A 287 3.65 2.65 -1.62
C THR A 287 4.11 4.04 -2.05
N SER A 288 3.44 4.62 -3.05
CA SER A 288 3.63 6.03 -3.43
C SER A 288 3.16 7.02 -2.35
N LEU A 289 2.46 6.54 -1.31
CA LEU A 289 1.99 7.35 -0.19
C LEU A 289 3.05 7.53 0.90
N GLU A 290 4.09 6.69 0.91
CA GLU A 290 5.15 6.83 1.91
C GLU A 290 5.91 8.14 1.72
N LEU A 291 6.27 8.76 2.86
CA LEU A 291 7.07 9.97 2.87
C LEU A 291 8.38 9.73 2.11
N ASN A 292 8.83 10.70 1.29
CA ASN A 292 10.01 10.57 0.42
C ASN A 292 9.95 9.47 -0.67
N ALA A 293 8.83 8.77 -0.89
CA ALA A 293 8.73 7.78 -1.97
C ALA A 293 9.00 8.40 -3.36
N ASN A 294 8.70 9.69 -3.54
CA ASN A 294 8.99 10.44 -4.76
C ASN A 294 10.48 10.62 -5.07
N LYS A 295 11.38 10.40 -4.11
CA LYS A 295 12.84 10.52 -4.29
C LYS A 295 13.47 9.26 -4.85
N THR A 296 12.76 8.14 -4.87
CA THR A 296 13.24 6.85 -5.40
C THR A 296 12.41 6.42 -6.60
N ALA A 297 13.03 5.72 -7.55
CA ALA A 297 12.26 4.97 -8.53
C ALA A 297 11.63 3.75 -7.85
N ILE A 298 10.52 3.28 -8.40
CA ILE A 298 9.77 2.14 -7.88
C ILE A 298 9.55 1.15 -9.02
N VAL A 299 9.87 -0.12 -8.80
CA VAL A 299 9.39 -1.20 -9.68
C VAL A 299 8.11 -1.76 -9.09
N TYR A 300 6.98 -1.44 -9.72
CA TYR A 300 5.68 -1.89 -9.27
C TYR A 300 5.60 -3.42 -9.25
N SER A 301 5.23 -3.95 -8.10
CA SER A 301 4.73 -5.31 -7.97
C SER A 301 3.22 -5.30 -8.20
N HIS A 302 2.66 -6.41 -8.67
CA HIS A 302 1.22 -6.65 -8.78
C HIS A 302 0.54 -6.78 -7.40
N THR A 303 1.29 -6.62 -6.28
CA THR A 303 0.71 -6.66 -4.95
C THR A 303 -0.01 -5.35 -4.66
N LEU A 304 -1.35 -5.42 -4.63
CA LEU A 304 -2.20 -4.32 -4.19
C LEU A 304 -2.27 -4.29 -2.67
N SER A 305 -2.14 -3.10 -2.10
CA SER A 305 -2.35 -2.85 -0.68
C SER A 305 -3.43 -1.79 -0.49
N ARG A 306 -4.37 -2.09 0.38
CA ARG A 306 -5.35 -1.14 0.88
C ARG A 306 -5.24 -1.08 2.40
N THR A 307 -5.53 0.09 2.97
CA THR A 307 -5.58 0.26 4.41
C THR A 307 -7.03 0.40 4.82
N CYS A 308 -7.48 -0.48 5.70
CA CYS A 308 -8.87 -0.52 6.16
C CYS A 308 -8.93 -0.41 7.67
N LEU A 309 -10.07 0.05 8.17
CA LEU A 309 -10.34 0.02 9.58
C LEU A 309 -10.62 -1.42 10.04
N MET A 310 -9.87 -1.83 11.05
CA MET A 310 -10.01 -3.09 11.76
C MET A 310 -10.72 -2.80 13.09
N VAL A 311 -11.94 -3.30 13.23
CA VAL A 311 -12.80 -3.06 14.41
C VAL A 311 -12.98 -4.35 15.21
N PRO A 312 -13.13 -4.24 16.55
CA PRO A 312 -13.48 -5.38 17.39
C PRO A 312 -14.77 -6.05 16.92
N TRP A 313 -14.81 -7.38 16.95
CA TRP A 313 -16.03 -8.12 16.68
C TRP A 313 -17.00 -7.93 17.87
N MET A 314 -18.13 -7.25 17.64
CA MET A 314 -19.03 -6.93 18.74
C MET A 314 -19.68 -8.21 19.30
N ARG A 315 -19.66 -8.30 20.64
CA ARG A 315 -20.19 -9.45 21.38
C ARG A 315 -21.70 -9.36 21.53
N VAL A 316 -22.27 -10.52 21.84
CA VAL A 316 -23.70 -10.82 21.94
C VAL A 316 -24.42 -9.82 22.84
N THR A 317 -25.58 -9.35 22.40
CA THR A 317 -26.44 -8.49 23.22
C THR A 317 -26.94 -9.27 24.44
N THR A 318 -27.01 -8.60 25.59
CA THR A 318 -27.49 -9.21 26.85
C THR A 318 -28.90 -9.77 26.68
N ILE A 319 -29.20 -10.89 27.38
CA ILE A 319 -30.53 -11.53 27.45
C ILE A 319 -31.64 -10.50 27.74
N ARG A 320 -31.32 -9.42 28.47
CA ARG A 320 -32.21 -8.29 28.73
C ARG A 320 -32.89 -7.70 27.48
N THR A 321 -32.22 -7.74 26.32
CA THR A 321 -32.77 -7.26 25.04
C THR A 321 -33.78 -8.23 24.42
N LEU A 322 -33.68 -9.53 24.72
CA LEU A 322 -34.64 -10.55 24.24
C LEU A 322 -36.02 -10.35 24.85
N TYR A 323 -36.11 -9.91 26.12
CA TYR A 323 -37.39 -9.60 26.77
C TYR A 323 -38.11 -8.41 26.13
N ARG A 324 -37.38 -7.49 25.49
CA ARG A 324 -37.96 -6.30 24.85
C ARG A 324 -38.56 -6.59 23.48
N SER A 325 -38.09 -7.64 22.81
CA SER A 325 -38.60 -8.09 21.50
C SER A 325 -39.90 -8.92 21.61
N TYR A 326 -40.55 -8.91 22.77
CA TYR A 326 -41.73 -9.70 23.05
C TYR A 326 -43.01 -8.94 22.67
N PRO A 327 -43.89 -9.50 21.81
CA PRO A 327 -45.12 -8.81 21.43
C PRO A 327 -46.14 -8.93 22.57
N TRP A 328 -46.07 -8.03 23.55
CA TRP A 328 -47.14 -7.82 24.54
C TRP A 328 -48.52 -7.65 23.88
N SER A 329 -48.53 -7.24 22.61
CA SER A 329 -49.72 -7.14 21.76
C SER A 329 -50.49 -8.45 21.63
N THR A 330 -49.85 -9.62 21.51
CA THR A 330 -50.59 -10.89 21.31
C THR A 330 -51.32 -11.33 22.57
N TYR A 331 -50.71 -11.19 23.74
CA TYR A 331 -51.37 -11.45 25.03
C TYR A 331 -52.45 -10.42 25.32
N SER A 332 -52.21 -9.16 24.97
CA SER A 332 -53.22 -8.10 25.11
C SER A 332 -54.43 -8.37 24.23
N ILE A 333 -54.24 -8.81 22.98
CA ILE A 333 -55.33 -9.18 22.06
C ILE A 333 -56.12 -10.37 22.60
N VAL A 334 -55.44 -11.44 23.06
CA VAL A 334 -56.13 -12.61 23.65
C VAL A 334 -56.87 -12.25 24.94
N PHE A 335 -56.27 -11.39 25.78
CA PHE A 335 -56.91 -10.88 26.99
C PHE A 335 -58.13 -10.03 26.68
N VAL A 336 -58.04 -9.11 25.71
CA VAL A 336 -59.16 -8.26 25.28
C VAL A 336 -60.25 -9.09 24.62
N MET A 337 -59.92 -10.12 23.84
CA MET A 337 -60.91 -11.05 23.29
C MET A 337 -61.61 -11.84 24.41
N ALA A 338 -60.86 -12.34 25.40
CA ALA A 338 -61.42 -13.01 26.56
C ALA A 338 -62.30 -12.07 27.40
N LEU A 339 -61.89 -10.81 27.59
CA LEU A 339 -62.64 -9.81 28.33
C LEU A 339 -63.91 -9.38 27.57
N GLY A 340 -63.78 -9.08 26.27
CA GLY A 340 -64.88 -8.64 25.40
C GLY A 340 -65.96 -9.70 25.24
N TRP A 341 -65.57 -10.98 25.10
CA TRP A 341 -66.50 -12.11 25.09
C TRP A 341 -67.29 -12.25 26.40
N GLN A 342 -66.67 -11.89 27.54
CA GLN A 342 -67.29 -12.03 28.85
C GLN A 342 -68.13 -10.82 29.27
N LEU A 343 -67.79 -9.63 28.77
CA LEU A 343 -68.65 -8.45 28.83
C LEU A 343 -69.92 -8.69 28.01
N TYR A 344 -69.82 -9.32 26.84
CA TYR A 344 -70.98 -9.76 26.04
C TYR A 344 -71.89 -10.74 26.82
N ALA A 345 -71.30 -11.62 27.62
CA ALA A 345 -72.02 -12.56 28.49
C ALA A 345 -72.67 -11.92 29.74
N ARG A 346 -72.52 -10.61 29.98
CA ARG A 346 -72.98 -9.86 31.16
C ARG A 346 -72.47 -10.39 32.51
N GLN A 347 -71.33 -11.08 32.54
CA GLN A 347 -70.74 -11.64 33.76
C GLN A 347 -69.29 -11.19 33.95
N ALA A 348 -69.07 -9.88 34.08
CA ALA A 348 -67.75 -9.26 34.07
C ALA A 348 -66.74 -9.87 35.07
N VAL A 349 -67.15 -10.14 36.32
CA VAL A 349 -66.26 -10.68 37.38
C VAL A 349 -65.84 -12.12 37.08
N LYS A 350 -66.79 -12.99 36.74
CA LYS A 350 -66.51 -14.39 36.34
C LYS A 350 -65.69 -14.43 35.06
N GLY A 351 -65.93 -13.47 34.17
CA GLY A 351 -65.21 -13.29 32.94
C GLY A 351 -63.76 -12.92 33.10
N PHE A 352 -63.47 -12.00 34.02
CA PHE A 352 -62.11 -11.62 34.37
C PHE A 352 -61.33 -12.82 34.92
N TYR A 353 -61.93 -13.58 35.84
CA TYR A 353 -61.35 -14.83 36.36
C TYR A 353 -61.11 -15.85 35.24
N LEU A 354 -62.10 -16.05 34.35
CA LEU A 354 -61.97 -16.97 33.20
C LEU A 354 -60.84 -16.57 32.26
N GLY A 355 -60.74 -15.27 31.96
CA GLY A 355 -59.72 -14.71 31.09
C GLY A 355 -58.33 -14.92 31.67
N LEU A 356 -58.17 -14.74 32.98
CA LEU A 356 -56.92 -15.06 33.68
C LEU A 356 -56.61 -16.57 33.63
N CYS A 357 -57.59 -17.44 33.88
CA CYS A 357 -57.36 -18.90 33.76
C CYS A 357 -56.92 -19.30 32.36
N ILE A 358 -57.53 -18.74 31.31
CA ILE A 358 -57.12 -18.98 29.91
C ILE A 358 -55.69 -18.47 29.67
N LEU A 359 -55.38 -17.24 30.08
CA LEU A 359 -54.03 -16.67 29.92
C LEU A 359 -52.95 -17.52 30.58
N TYR A 360 -53.22 -18.01 31.79
CA TYR A 360 -52.29 -18.86 32.56
C TYR A 360 -52.40 -20.37 32.23
N GLN A 361 -53.24 -20.74 31.26
CA GLN A 361 -53.52 -22.15 30.89
C GLN A 361 -53.96 -23.02 32.05
N GLN A 362 -54.60 -22.43 33.06
CA GLN A 362 -55.14 -23.18 34.19
C GLN A 362 -56.47 -23.82 33.81
N ALA A 363 -56.61 -25.11 34.09
CA ALA A 363 -57.87 -25.81 33.94
C ALA A 363 -58.90 -25.22 34.91
N MET A 364 -60.14 -25.07 34.45
CA MET A 364 -61.24 -24.72 35.34
C MET A 364 -61.60 -25.87 36.27
N CYS A 365 -62.09 -25.55 37.47
CA CYS A 365 -62.72 -26.55 38.33
C CYS A 365 -63.92 -27.21 37.61
N ASN A 366 -64.03 -28.53 37.74
CA ASN A 366 -65.00 -29.34 37.00
C ASN A 366 -66.45 -28.85 37.17
N ASN A 367 -66.85 -28.52 38.39
CA ASN A 367 -68.19 -28.01 38.71
C ASN A 367 -68.55 -26.71 37.99
N SER A 368 -67.56 -25.84 37.78
CA SER A 368 -67.76 -24.56 37.08
C SER A 368 -67.82 -24.78 35.57
N PHE A 369 -67.02 -25.71 35.05
CA PHE A 369 -67.01 -26.05 33.63
C PHE A 369 -68.29 -26.77 33.20
N GLU A 370 -68.79 -27.73 33.99
CA GLU A 370 -70.00 -28.49 33.67
C GLU A 370 -71.24 -27.58 33.52
N ARG A 371 -71.34 -26.55 34.35
CA ARG A 371 -72.43 -25.56 34.36
C ARG A 371 -72.40 -24.58 33.18
N LEU A 372 -71.33 -24.56 32.36
CA LEU A 372 -71.26 -23.69 31.19
C LEU A 372 -72.10 -24.23 30.01
N PRO A 373 -72.76 -23.36 29.23
CA PRO A 373 -73.45 -23.77 28.02
C PRO A 373 -72.50 -24.37 26.97
N ARG A 374 -72.98 -25.25 26.09
CA ARG A 374 -72.14 -25.97 25.10
C ARG A 374 -71.29 -25.04 24.22
N LEU A 375 -71.86 -23.92 23.75
CA LEU A 375 -71.14 -22.90 22.98
C LEU A 375 -69.96 -22.29 23.76
N TYR A 376 -70.12 -22.07 25.08
CA TYR A 376 -69.07 -21.55 25.94
C TYR A 376 -67.94 -22.56 26.15
N LYS A 377 -68.28 -23.85 26.27
CA LYS A 377 -67.29 -24.93 26.36
C LYS A 377 -66.42 -24.97 25.11
N PHE A 378 -67.03 -24.86 23.92
CA PHE A 378 -66.30 -24.86 22.66
C PHE A 378 -65.42 -23.61 22.48
N ALA A 379 -65.96 -22.42 22.76
CA ALA A 379 -65.19 -21.17 22.69
C ALA A 379 -64.02 -21.16 23.69
N HIS A 380 -64.23 -21.67 24.90
CA HIS A 380 -63.17 -21.80 25.90
C HIS A 380 -62.08 -22.77 25.44
N LEU A 381 -62.43 -23.93 24.87
CA LEU A 381 -61.46 -24.88 24.33
C LEU A 381 -60.66 -24.27 23.16
N LEU A 382 -61.31 -23.52 22.27
CA LEU A 382 -60.66 -22.86 21.14
C LEU A 382 -59.68 -21.76 21.61
N MET A 383 -60.09 -20.96 22.61
CA MET A 383 -59.20 -19.97 23.23
C MET A 383 -58.02 -20.63 23.95
N LEU A 384 -58.26 -21.74 24.65
CA LEU A 384 -57.21 -22.51 25.33
C LEU A 384 -56.22 -23.16 24.34
N LEU A 385 -56.70 -23.64 23.20
CA LEU A 385 -55.85 -24.09 22.10
C LEU A 385 -55.04 -22.93 21.51
N GLY A 386 -55.68 -21.79 21.27
CA GLY A 386 -55.02 -20.59 20.76
C GLY A 386 -53.88 -20.10 21.65
N ILE A 387 -54.13 -19.96 22.96
CA ILE A 387 -53.09 -19.58 23.92
C ILE A 387 -52.01 -20.66 24.08
N CYS A 388 -52.37 -21.95 23.92
CA CYS A 388 -51.40 -23.05 23.83
C CYS A 388 -50.42 -22.87 22.68
N ILE A 389 -50.92 -22.62 21.47
CA ILE A 389 -50.08 -22.36 20.31
C ILE A 389 -49.18 -21.13 20.56
N VAL A 390 -49.72 -20.04 21.10
CA VAL A 390 -48.94 -18.83 21.42
C VAL A 390 -47.83 -19.13 22.44
N ASN A 391 -48.11 -19.90 23.49
CA ASN A 391 -47.12 -20.28 24.50
C ASN A 391 -46.06 -21.26 23.96
N CYS A 392 -46.43 -22.17 23.06
CA CYS A 392 -45.48 -23.04 22.35
C CYS A 392 -44.56 -22.22 21.45
N MET A 393 -45.11 -21.29 20.66
CA MET A 393 -44.33 -20.36 19.81
C MET A 393 -43.40 -19.49 20.65
N ARG A 394 -43.87 -18.98 21.79
CA ARG A 394 -43.04 -18.26 22.76
C ARG A 394 -41.88 -19.12 23.24
N SER A 395 -42.15 -20.34 23.68
CA SER A 395 -41.14 -21.24 24.23
C SER A 395 -40.10 -21.62 23.17
N ALA A 396 -40.54 -21.84 21.92
CA ALA A 396 -39.66 -22.07 20.78
C ALA A 396 -38.79 -20.84 20.46
N HIS A 397 -39.37 -19.63 20.41
CA HIS A 397 -38.61 -18.40 20.16
C HIS A 397 -37.61 -18.11 21.28
N LEU A 398 -37.99 -18.34 22.54
CA LEU A 398 -37.09 -18.18 23.68
C LEU A 398 -35.96 -19.22 23.66
N SER A 399 -36.27 -20.49 23.36
CA SER A 399 -35.28 -21.55 23.18
C SER A 399 -34.31 -21.24 22.03
N ALA A 400 -34.82 -20.78 20.89
CA ALA A 400 -34.01 -20.34 19.76
C ALA A 400 -33.14 -19.12 20.12
N ALA A 401 -33.66 -18.18 20.89
CA ALA A 401 -32.91 -17.01 21.35
C ALA A 401 -31.81 -17.35 22.36
N PHE A 402 -31.99 -18.39 23.18
CA PHE A 402 -30.94 -18.92 24.04
C PHE A 402 -29.93 -19.78 23.28
N SER A 403 -30.38 -20.50 22.24
CA SER A 403 -29.52 -21.36 21.43
C SER A 403 -28.66 -20.56 20.45
N VAL A 404 -29.26 -19.53 19.81
CA VAL A 404 -28.61 -18.67 18.83
C VAL A 404 -28.25 -17.36 19.51
N HIS A 405 -26.96 -17.20 19.78
CA HIS A 405 -26.41 -15.94 20.24
C HIS A 405 -26.67 -14.86 19.18
N ARG A 406 -27.63 -13.95 19.41
CA ARG A 406 -27.86 -12.81 18.51
C ARG A 406 -26.62 -11.92 18.52
N LEU A 407 -25.97 -11.81 17.38
CA LEU A 407 -24.85 -10.90 17.20
C LEU A 407 -25.36 -9.47 17.37
N ALA A 408 -24.61 -8.64 18.10
CA ALA A 408 -24.85 -7.21 18.12
C ALA A 408 -24.76 -6.64 16.70
N PRO A 409 -25.51 -5.56 16.39
CA PRO A 409 -25.35 -4.84 15.13
C PRO A 409 -23.88 -4.50 14.95
N GLN A 410 -23.34 -4.73 13.75
CA GLN A 410 -21.92 -4.63 13.45
C GLN A 410 -21.60 -3.25 12.84
N ILE A 411 -20.47 -2.61 13.21
CA ILE A 411 -19.98 -1.33 12.66
C ILE A 411 -19.66 -1.42 11.16
N ASN A 412 -20.59 -1.06 10.29
CA ASN A 412 -20.39 -1.17 8.84
C ASN A 412 -20.23 0.20 8.17
N SER A 413 -20.70 1.27 8.82
CA SER A 413 -20.64 2.64 8.36
C SER A 413 -19.78 3.54 9.26
N ILE A 414 -19.49 4.75 8.80
CA ILE A 414 -18.90 5.80 9.63
C ILE A 414 -19.83 6.12 10.81
N ASP A 415 -21.13 6.25 10.54
CA ASP A 415 -22.13 6.60 11.57
C ASP A 415 -22.14 5.54 12.69
N ASP A 416 -22.12 4.26 12.33
CA ASP A 416 -22.05 3.17 13.32
C ASP A 416 -20.80 3.27 14.19
N LEU A 417 -19.67 3.70 13.62
CA LEU A 417 -18.42 3.89 14.34
C LEU A 417 -18.48 5.11 15.26
N LEU A 418 -19.08 6.21 14.80
CA LEU A 418 -19.29 7.43 15.58
C LEU A 418 -20.28 7.22 16.72
N GLU A 419 -21.26 6.34 16.56
CA GLU A 419 -22.17 5.92 17.65
C GLU A 419 -21.49 4.92 18.61
N SER A 420 -20.45 4.23 18.17
CA SER A 420 -19.72 3.27 18.98
C SER A 420 -18.82 3.93 20.04
N PRO A 421 -18.44 3.22 21.11
CA PRO A 421 -17.50 3.72 22.10
C PRO A 421 -16.03 3.63 21.65
N TYR A 422 -15.75 3.10 20.46
CA TYR A 422 -14.39 2.80 20.04
C TYR A 422 -13.67 4.03 19.49
N HIS A 423 -12.40 4.15 19.88
CA HIS A 423 -11.47 5.15 19.35
C HIS A 423 -10.48 4.47 18.41
N ILE A 424 -9.98 5.20 17.41
CA ILE A 424 -9.04 4.69 16.42
C ILE A 424 -7.62 4.99 16.89
N MET A 425 -6.88 3.95 17.25
CA MET A 425 -5.48 4.10 17.68
C MET A 425 -4.55 4.04 16.46
N LEU A 426 -3.69 5.05 16.32
CA LEU A 426 -2.77 5.17 15.18
C LEU A 426 -1.48 5.92 15.54
N THR A 427 -0.49 5.90 14.66
CA THR A 427 0.76 6.66 14.83
C THR A 427 0.70 8.02 14.13
N GLU A 428 1.58 8.95 14.51
CA GLU A 428 1.71 10.25 13.82
C GLU A 428 2.01 10.07 12.32
N THR A 429 2.73 9.02 11.93
CA THR A 429 3.00 8.70 10.53
C THR A 429 1.75 8.25 9.78
N ASP A 430 0.89 7.46 10.42
CA ASP A 430 -0.38 7.04 9.83
C ASP A 430 -1.33 8.23 9.67
N TYR A 431 -1.35 9.13 10.66
CA TYR A 431 -2.12 10.37 10.60
C TYR A 431 -1.76 11.19 9.35
N LYS A 432 -0.47 11.48 9.16
CA LYS A 432 0.04 12.23 8.01
C LYS A 432 -0.21 11.51 6.67
N MET A 433 -0.20 10.18 6.67
CA MET A 433 -0.35 9.40 5.44
C MET A 433 -1.81 9.25 4.98
N TYR A 434 -2.77 9.23 5.91
CA TYR A 434 -4.16 8.92 5.57
C TYR A 434 -5.13 10.09 5.79
N PHE A 435 -4.92 10.90 6.83
CA PHE A 435 -5.83 11.99 7.18
C PHE A 435 -5.40 13.32 6.56
N ASP A 436 -4.11 13.69 6.64
CA ASP A 436 -3.62 14.94 6.01
C ASP A 436 -3.77 14.92 4.48
N THR A 437 -3.70 13.73 3.87
CA THR A 437 -3.89 13.55 2.43
C THR A 437 -5.35 13.41 2.01
N GLY A 438 -6.30 13.39 2.95
CA GLY A 438 -7.73 13.20 2.69
C GLY A 438 -8.10 11.83 2.12
N LEU A 439 -7.33 10.78 2.42
CA LEU A 439 -7.64 9.40 1.98
C LEU A 439 -8.68 8.72 2.87
N LEU A 440 -8.78 9.16 4.13
CA LEU A 440 -9.83 8.76 5.06
C LEU A 440 -10.71 9.98 5.43
N PRO A 441 -11.99 9.75 5.79
CA PRO A 441 -12.94 10.81 6.10
C PRO A 441 -12.50 11.66 7.29
N ALA A 442 -12.72 12.98 7.20
CA ALA A 442 -12.33 13.93 8.24
C ALA A 442 -13.21 13.80 9.50
N GLU A 443 -14.42 13.26 9.37
CA GLU A 443 -15.37 13.02 10.46
C GLU A 443 -14.81 12.05 11.52
N LEU A 444 -13.82 11.24 11.16
CA LEU A 444 -13.16 10.32 12.08
C LEU A 444 -12.07 10.98 12.94
N GLN A 445 -11.69 12.22 12.65
CA GLN A 445 -10.59 12.91 13.34
C GLN A 445 -10.82 13.04 14.86
N ASP A 446 -12.06 13.28 15.27
CA ASP A 446 -12.44 13.40 16.68
C ASP A 446 -12.32 12.07 17.47
N ARG A 447 -12.18 10.95 16.76
CA ARG A 447 -12.02 9.61 17.35
C ARG A 447 -10.58 9.10 17.35
N LEU A 448 -9.62 9.90 16.89
CA LEU A 448 -8.22 9.46 16.74
C LEU A 448 -7.46 9.57 18.07
N VAL A 449 -6.70 8.51 18.38
CA VAL A 449 -5.76 8.48 19.49
C VAL A 449 -4.37 8.25 18.93
N ILE A 450 -3.58 9.31 18.90
CA ILE A 450 -2.21 9.27 18.39
C ILE A 450 -1.31 8.71 19.50
N VAL A 451 -0.64 7.60 19.21
CA VAL A 451 0.25 6.91 20.15
C VAL A 451 1.62 6.61 19.54
N ASN A 452 2.55 6.24 20.41
CA ASN A 452 3.84 5.70 20.00
C ASN A 452 3.66 4.33 19.32
N ARG A 453 4.56 4.01 18.39
CA ARG A 453 4.53 2.75 17.63
C ARG A 453 4.61 1.50 18.50
N SER A 454 5.41 1.52 19.56
CA SER A 454 5.53 0.38 20.49
C SER A 454 4.19 0.07 21.14
N THR A 455 3.49 1.10 21.61
CA THR A 455 2.14 1.01 22.17
C THR A 455 1.15 0.49 21.13
N LEU A 456 1.11 1.10 19.93
CA LEU A 456 0.22 0.63 18.85
C LEU A 456 0.48 -0.84 18.52
N SER A 457 1.74 -1.22 18.35
CA SER A 457 2.12 -2.59 17.99
C SER A 457 1.76 -3.57 19.10
N GLN A 458 1.96 -3.21 20.37
CA GLN A 458 1.59 -4.06 21.51
C GLN A 458 0.07 -4.27 21.58
N HIS A 459 -0.74 -3.22 21.53
CA HIS A 459 -2.20 -3.32 21.58
C HIS A 459 -2.75 -4.08 20.37
N ARG A 460 -2.24 -3.75 19.16
CA ARG A 460 -2.68 -4.35 17.91
C ARG A 460 -2.25 -5.82 17.80
N ASP A 461 -1.02 -6.17 18.17
CA ASP A 461 -0.54 -7.56 18.15
C ASP A 461 -1.20 -8.40 19.26
N ASN A 462 -1.53 -7.82 20.42
CA ASN A 462 -2.29 -8.52 21.48
C ASN A 462 -3.79 -8.64 21.19
N LEU A 463 -4.28 -8.01 20.10
CA LEU A 463 -5.69 -7.98 19.74
C LEU A 463 -6.55 -7.41 20.88
N ASP A 464 -6.15 -6.26 21.41
CA ASP A 464 -6.90 -5.53 22.42
C ASP A 464 -8.15 -4.88 21.80
N THR A 465 -9.32 -5.39 22.18
CA THR A 465 -10.65 -4.99 21.68
C THR A 465 -11.13 -3.64 22.20
N SER A 466 -10.33 -2.90 22.95
CA SER A 466 -10.69 -1.57 23.46
C SER A 466 -10.64 -0.48 22.38
N PHE A 467 -9.92 -0.72 21.28
CA PHE A 467 -9.71 0.24 20.19
C PHE A 467 -9.97 -0.37 18.82
N ALA A 468 -10.25 0.50 17.85
CA ALA A 468 -10.14 0.19 16.43
C ALA A 468 -8.73 0.56 15.93
N TYR A 469 -8.28 -0.09 14.85
CA TYR A 469 -6.94 0.12 14.31
C TYR A 469 -6.97 0.24 12.80
N LEU A 470 -6.00 0.96 12.24
CA LEU A 470 -5.72 0.89 10.82
C LEU A 470 -4.90 -0.37 10.50
N ALA A 471 -5.36 -1.14 9.52
CA ALA A 471 -4.73 -2.37 9.09
C ALA A 471 -4.52 -2.37 7.58
N THR A 472 -3.27 -2.53 7.16
CA THR A 472 -2.90 -2.74 5.75
C THR A 472 -3.22 -4.17 5.33
N THR A 473 -3.34 -4.43 4.03
CA THR A 473 -3.55 -5.80 3.49
C THR A 473 -2.55 -6.83 4.04
N ALA A 474 -1.28 -6.44 4.23
CA ALA A 474 -0.28 -7.33 4.81
C ALA A 474 -0.60 -7.70 6.27
N TYR A 475 -1.02 -6.71 7.07
CA TYR A 475 -1.45 -6.93 8.45
C TYR A 475 -2.75 -7.73 8.53
N ILE A 476 -3.70 -7.46 7.63
CA ILE A 476 -4.96 -8.21 7.47
C ILE A 476 -4.69 -9.70 7.26
N ASN A 477 -3.75 -10.04 6.37
CA ASN A 477 -3.40 -11.43 6.12
C ASN A 477 -2.78 -12.09 7.37
N ARG A 478 -1.92 -11.36 8.10
CA ARG A 478 -1.37 -11.82 9.39
C ARG A 478 -2.48 -12.05 10.43
N LEU A 479 -3.43 -11.13 10.53
CA LEU A 479 -4.57 -11.22 11.43
C LEU A 479 -5.44 -12.44 11.13
N GLN A 480 -5.74 -12.69 9.86
CA GLN A 480 -6.52 -13.83 9.42
C GLN A 480 -5.85 -15.15 9.81
N ILE A 481 -4.52 -15.27 9.66
CA ILE A 481 -3.78 -16.45 10.10
C ILE A 481 -3.86 -16.61 11.62
N LYS A 482 -3.68 -15.50 12.36
CA LYS A 482 -3.73 -15.50 13.83
C LYS A 482 -5.09 -15.93 14.38
N GLN A 483 -6.17 -15.55 13.71
CA GLN A 483 -7.55 -15.80 14.13
C GLN A 483 -8.20 -16.99 13.40
N ARG A 484 -7.49 -17.70 12.51
CA ARG A 484 -8.05 -18.76 11.64
C ARG A 484 -8.69 -19.92 12.40
N TYR A 485 -8.17 -20.22 13.59
CA TYR A 485 -8.64 -21.32 14.44
C TYR A 485 -9.59 -20.87 15.54
N LEU A 486 -9.92 -19.58 15.61
CA LEU A 486 -10.94 -19.08 16.51
C LEU A 486 -12.32 -19.36 15.90
N GLN A 487 -13.27 -19.88 16.69
CA GLN A 487 -14.65 -19.99 16.20
C GLN A 487 -15.25 -18.63 15.90
N ARG A 488 -14.81 -17.59 16.64
CA ARG A 488 -15.19 -16.20 16.43
C ARG A 488 -13.95 -15.33 16.36
N PRO A 489 -13.72 -14.61 15.25
CA PRO A 489 -12.60 -13.69 15.15
C PRO A 489 -12.76 -12.56 16.17
N ARG A 490 -11.66 -12.13 16.80
CA ARG A 490 -11.68 -10.99 17.75
C ARG A 490 -11.85 -9.66 17.03
N PHE A 491 -11.40 -9.60 15.78
CA PHE A 491 -11.46 -8.42 14.94
C PHE A 491 -12.01 -8.77 13.58
N ARG A 492 -12.67 -7.80 12.97
CA ARG A 492 -13.00 -7.85 11.55
C ARG A 492 -12.54 -6.59 10.86
N ILE A 493 -12.45 -6.70 9.55
CA ILE A 493 -12.16 -5.60 8.66
C ILE A 493 -13.50 -5.06 8.19
N VAL A 494 -13.65 -3.75 8.19
CA VAL A 494 -14.85 -3.12 7.64
C VAL A 494 -14.63 -2.94 6.15
N ASP A 495 -15.39 -3.67 5.33
CA ASP A 495 -15.27 -3.65 3.86
C ASP A 495 -16.01 -2.47 3.19
N GLY A 496 -16.43 -1.47 3.97
CA GLY A 496 -17.12 -0.28 3.47
C GLY A 496 -16.17 0.65 2.68
N PRO A 497 -16.62 1.23 1.55
CA PRO A 497 -15.79 2.10 0.71
C PRO A 497 -15.30 3.37 1.42
N GLN A 498 -15.98 3.76 2.50
CA GLN A 498 -15.65 4.94 3.30
C GLN A 498 -14.66 4.65 4.45
N LEU A 499 -14.49 3.38 4.83
CA LEU A 499 -13.64 2.94 5.95
C LEU A 499 -12.38 2.20 5.48
N CYS A 500 -12.17 2.18 4.16
CA CYS A 500 -10.99 1.67 3.49
C CYS A 500 -10.47 2.72 2.52
N THR A 501 -9.15 2.82 2.42
CA THR A 501 -8.51 3.60 1.35
C THR A 501 -8.70 2.90 0.01
N ALA A 502 -8.47 3.64 -1.08
CA ALA A 502 -8.23 3.04 -2.39
C ALA A 502 -7.08 2.02 -2.35
N SER A 503 -7.06 1.11 -3.31
CA SER A 503 -5.96 0.16 -3.47
C SER A 503 -4.76 0.84 -4.13
N PHE A 504 -3.58 0.70 -3.53
CA PHE A 504 -2.31 1.22 -4.05
C PHE A 504 -1.40 0.07 -4.47
N TYR A 505 -0.60 0.30 -5.50
CA TYR A 505 0.44 -0.65 -5.88
C TYR A 505 1.61 -0.54 -4.92
N LEU A 506 2.04 -1.69 -4.39
CA LEU A 506 3.32 -1.82 -3.74
C LEU A 506 4.40 -1.99 -4.79
N GLY A 507 5.56 -1.37 -4.62
CA GLY A 507 6.70 -1.62 -5.47
C GLY A 507 8.02 -1.57 -4.72
N LEU A 508 9.03 -2.19 -5.30
CA LEU A 508 10.36 -2.24 -4.67
C LEU A 508 11.12 -0.96 -5.02
N PRO A 509 11.72 -0.28 -4.02
CA PRO A 509 12.54 0.89 -4.28
C PRO A 509 13.79 0.46 -5.06
N ILE A 510 14.08 1.23 -6.11
CA ILE A 510 15.20 1.01 -7.01
C ILE A 510 15.84 2.37 -7.30
N GLN A 511 17.13 2.38 -7.67
CA GLN A 511 17.76 3.60 -8.16
C GLN A 511 17.05 4.13 -9.40
N TRP A 512 17.01 5.46 -9.54
CA TRP A 512 16.53 6.08 -10.77
C TRP A 512 17.41 5.65 -11.95
N ASN A 513 16.78 5.10 -12.99
CA ASN A 513 17.46 4.57 -14.19
C ASN A 513 18.37 3.39 -13.92
N SER A 514 18.08 2.61 -12.88
CA SER A 514 18.80 1.38 -12.65
C SER A 514 18.79 0.50 -13.91
N PRO A 515 19.95 -0.01 -14.35
CA PRO A 515 20.04 -0.87 -15.53
C PRO A 515 19.15 -2.12 -15.39
N PHE A 516 18.94 -2.60 -14.17
CA PHE A 516 18.16 -3.82 -13.97
C PHE A 516 16.66 -3.62 -13.81
N GLN A 517 16.14 -2.38 -13.87
CA GLN A 517 14.71 -2.11 -13.74
C GLN A 517 13.84 -2.97 -14.69
N GLN A 518 14.15 -2.95 -15.98
CA GLN A 518 13.38 -3.64 -17.01
C GLN A 518 13.57 -5.16 -16.92
N HIS A 519 14.81 -5.61 -16.68
CA HIS A 519 15.12 -7.03 -16.58
C HIS A 519 14.48 -7.66 -15.33
N PHE A 520 14.50 -6.94 -14.21
CA PHE A 520 13.81 -7.34 -12.97
C PHE A 520 12.30 -7.41 -13.18
N LEU A 521 11.69 -6.42 -13.84
CA LEU A 521 10.26 -6.45 -14.16
C LEU A 521 9.88 -7.68 -15.01
N HIS A 522 10.69 -8.00 -16.04
CA HIS A 522 10.45 -9.18 -16.86
C HIS A 522 10.55 -10.48 -16.05
N PHE A 523 11.58 -10.59 -15.20
CA PHE A 523 11.73 -11.72 -14.28
C PHE A 523 10.52 -11.82 -13.34
N TYR A 524 10.09 -10.72 -12.73
CA TYR A 524 8.94 -10.67 -11.85
C TYR A 524 7.67 -11.16 -12.55
N LEU A 525 7.36 -10.67 -13.75
CA LEU A 525 6.21 -11.13 -14.53
C LEU A 525 6.27 -12.62 -14.84
N LYS A 526 7.47 -13.16 -15.12
CA LYS A 526 7.69 -14.59 -15.31
C LYS A 526 7.42 -15.38 -14.02
N THR A 527 7.86 -14.88 -12.87
CA THR A 527 7.59 -15.53 -11.57
C THR A 527 6.10 -15.54 -11.22
N LEU A 528 5.37 -14.48 -11.55
CA LEU A 528 3.91 -14.41 -11.37
C LEU A 528 3.20 -15.44 -12.25
N ARG A 529 3.53 -15.50 -13.55
CA ARG A 529 2.92 -16.44 -14.50
C ARG A 529 3.13 -17.91 -14.10
N ASN A 530 4.25 -18.20 -13.42
CA ASN A 530 4.58 -19.55 -12.98
C ASN A 530 4.03 -19.90 -11.59
N GLY A 531 3.28 -19.01 -10.93
CA GLY A 531 2.71 -19.27 -9.59
C GLY A 531 3.73 -19.30 -8.45
N LEU A 532 4.98 -18.88 -8.68
CA LEU A 532 6.03 -18.88 -7.65
C LEU A 532 5.69 -17.94 -6.48
N GLN A 533 4.95 -16.87 -6.74
CA GLN A 533 4.52 -15.91 -5.73
C GLN A 533 3.63 -16.57 -4.65
N ASP A 534 2.70 -17.44 -5.06
CA ASP A 534 1.80 -18.13 -4.14
C ASP A 534 2.57 -19.15 -3.30
N GLN A 535 3.49 -19.88 -3.93
CA GLN A 535 4.38 -20.80 -3.25
C GLN A 535 5.25 -20.05 -2.22
N TRP A 536 5.88 -18.94 -2.60
CA TRP A 536 6.69 -18.13 -1.69
C TRP A 536 5.88 -17.53 -0.54
N THR A 537 4.63 -17.16 -0.79
CA THR A 537 3.70 -16.69 0.27
C THR A 537 3.40 -17.81 1.27
N SER A 538 3.09 -19.01 0.77
CA SER A 538 2.85 -20.19 1.62
C SER A 538 4.08 -20.55 2.45
N CYS A 539 5.26 -20.65 1.81
CA CYS A 539 6.52 -20.92 2.50
C CYS A 539 6.85 -19.85 3.54
N THR A 540 6.67 -18.58 3.19
CA THR A 540 6.90 -17.45 4.10
C THR A 540 6.00 -17.53 5.33
N ASN A 541 4.72 -17.83 5.16
CA ASN A 541 3.79 -17.98 6.27
C ASN A 541 4.20 -19.12 7.21
N MET A 542 4.66 -20.25 6.65
CA MET A 542 5.19 -21.38 7.44
C MET A 542 6.47 -21.00 8.19
N ASP A 543 7.38 -20.26 7.56
CA ASP A 543 8.59 -19.76 8.21
C ASP A 543 8.23 -18.81 9.37
N LEU A 544 7.26 -17.92 9.18
CA LEU A 544 6.80 -16.99 10.22
C LEU A 544 6.10 -17.66 11.40
N LEU A 545 5.36 -18.75 11.16
CA LEU A 545 4.80 -19.59 12.21
C LEU A 545 5.92 -20.29 13.00
N ARG A 546 6.94 -20.84 12.33
CA ARG A 546 8.10 -21.48 12.96
C ARG A 546 8.93 -20.51 13.80
N LEU A 547 9.07 -19.27 13.34
CA LEU A 547 9.77 -18.22 14.08
C LEU A 547 8.96 -17.65 15.26
N GLY A 548 7.70 -18.06 15.43
CA GLY A 548 6.80 -17.51 16.46
C GLY A 548 6.38 -16.05 16.21
N VAL A 549 6.68 -15.49 15.03
CA VAL A 549 6.25 -14.14 14.63
C VAL A 549 4.74 -14.12 14.39
N TYR A 550 4.24 -15.20 13.78
CA TYR A 550 2.81 -15.49 13.71
C TYR A 550 2.47 -16.44 14.84
N THR A 551 1.59 -15.99 15.73
CA THR A 551 0.99 -16.84 16.76
C THR A 551 -0.42 -17.17 16.33
N THR A 552 -0.76 -18.46 16.28
CA THR A 552 -2.15 -18.91 16.15
C THR A 552 -2.79 -18.85 17.52
N GLN A 553 -3.84 -18.06 17.67
CA GLN A 553 -4.66 -18.15 18.87
C GLN A 553 -5.62 -19.32 18.69
N LEU A 554 -5.56 -20.26 19.61
CA LEU A 554 -6.58 -21.28 19.76
C LEU A 554 -7.73 -20.66 20.55
N ASP A 555 -8.94 -21.12 20.25
CA ASP A 555 -10.10 -20.74 21.05
C ASP A 555 -9.92 -21.31 22.45
N ASP A 556 -10.15 -20.52 23.50
CA ASP A 556 -10.13 -21.00 24.89
C ASP A 556 -11.36 -21.90 25.19
N GLY A 557 -12.07 -22.32 24.15
CA GLY A 557 -13.46 -22.78 24.20
C GLY A 557 -14.38 -21.60 24.49
N ILE A 558 -15.54 -21.54 23.86
CA ILE A 558 -16.59 -20.65 24.34
C ILE A 558 -17.02 -21.26 25.69
N PRO A 559 -16.74 -20.63 26.84
CA PRO A 559 -17.25 -21.17 28.09
C PRO A 559 -18.76 -21.21 27.98
N PHE A 560 -19.35 -22.34 28.36
CA PHE A 560 -20.80 -22.44 28.48
C PHE A 560 -21.26 -21.33 29.44
N VAL A 561 -21.88 -20.28 28.89
CA VAL A 561 -22.36 -19.16 29.69
C VAL A 561 -23.63 -19.64 30.38
N VAL A 562 -23.50 -20.01 31.64
CA VAL A 562 -24.63 -20.37 32.49
C VAL A 562 -25.48 -19.11 32.68
N ILE A 563 -26.79 -19.25 32.52
CA ILE A 563 -27.74 -18.16 32.78
C ILE A 563 -27.61 -17.76 34.26
N SER A 564 -27.39 -16.48 34.50
CA SER A 564 -27.18 -15.95 35.85
C SER A 564 -28.49 -15.62 36.53
N LEU A 565 -28.54 -15.62 37.87
CA LEU A 565 -29.70 -15.13 38.61
C LEU A 565 -29.99 -13.65 38.33
N SER A 566 -28.97 -12.85 37.98
CA SER A 566 -29.14 -11.46 37.58
C SER A 566 -29.96 -11.29 36.29
N ASP A 567 -29.97 -12.28 35.40
CA ASP A 567 -30.81 -12.24 34.19
C ASP A 567 -32.31 -12.32 34.54
N PHE A 568 -32.65 -12.87 35.72
CA PHE A 568 -34.01 -13.00 36.24
C PHE A 568 -34.41 -11.88 37.22
N ASP A 569 -33.55 -10.90 37.48
CA ASP A 569 -33.80 -9.81 38.44
C ASP A 569 -35.12 -9.09 38.18
N LEU A 570 -35.46 -8.84 36.91
CA LEU A 570 -36.73 -8.22 36.55
C LEU A 570 -37.94 -9.10 36.93
N PHE A 571 -37.84 -10.43 36.77
CA PHE A 571 -38.93 -11.36 37.15
C PHE A 571 -39.10 -11.43 38.66
N PHE A 572 -38.01 -11.46 39.42
CA PHE A 572 -38.09 -11.46 40.88
C PHE A 572 -38.69 -10.14 41.40
N LYS A 573 -38.30 -9.01 40.81
CA LYS A 573 -38.86 -7.69 41.16
C LYS A 573 -40.35 -7.59 40.83
N THR A 574 -40.78 -8.04 39.65
CA THR A 574 -42.20 -7.99 39.27
C THR A 574 -43.04 -8.96 40.10
N TYR A 575 -42.52 -10.16 40.38
CA TYR A 575 -43.17 -11.12 41.26
C TYR A 575 -43.31 -10.59 42.69
N GLY A 576 -42.23 -10.04 43.26
CA GLY A 576 -42.25 -9.45 44.60
C GLY A 576 -43.25 -8.30 44.71
N LEU A 577 -43.29 -7.42 43.70
CA LEU A 577 -44.29 -6.34 43.63
C LEU A 577 -45.71 -6.89 43.57
N ALA A 578 -45.96 -7.93 42.76
CA ALA A 578 -47.28 -8.54 42.63
C ALA A 578 -47.76 -9.18 43.95
N VAL A 579 -46.87 -9.89 44.67
CA VAL A 579 -47.19 -10.47 45.98
C VAL A 579 -47.52 -9.38 46.99
N LEU A 580 -46.74 -8.29 47.01
CA LEU A 580 -46.99 -7.14 47.89
C LEU A 580 -48.34 -6.48 47.60
N CYS A 581 -48.69 -6.31 46.32
CA CYS A 581 -50.01 -5.83 45.92
C CYS A 581 -51.13 -6.76 46.39
N CYS A 582 -50.98 -8.08 46.25
CA CYS A 582 -51.97 -9.05 46.73
C CYS A 582 -52.15 -8.98 48.25
N LEU A 583 -51.07 -8.84 49.01
CA LEU A 583 -51.11 -8.67 50.47
C LEU A 583 -51.84 -7.38 50.87
N LEU A 584 -51.57 -6.28 50.17
CA LEU A 584 -52.27 -5.00 50.39
C LEU A 584 -53.76 -5.12 50.10
N CYS A 585 -54.16 -5.74 48.99
CA CYS A 585 -55.56 -5.97 48.67
C CYS A 585 -56.27 -6.80 49.75
N LEU A 586 -55.63 -7.86 50.25
CA LEU A 586 -56.18 -8.69 51.31
C LEU A 586 -56.35 -7.91 52.62
N LEU A 587 -55.36 -7.10 52.99
CA LEU A 587 -55.46 -6.24 54.18
C LEU A 587 -56.61 -5.22 54.04
N ILE A 588 -56.77 -4.62 52.87
CA ILE A 588 -57.88 -3.71 52.56
C ILE A 588 -59.22 -4.45 52.67
N GLU A 589 -59.34 -5.66 52.11
CA GLU A 589 -60.57 -6.44 52.19
C GLU A 589 -60.95 -6.77 53.64
N ILE A 590 -59.97 -7.16 54.46
CA ILE A 590 -60.17 -7.43 55.89
C ILE A 590 -60.61 -6.15 56.63
N LEU A 591 -59.96 -5.02 56.36
CA LEU A 591 -60.33 -3.72 56.94
C LEU A 591 -61.74 -3.28 56.55
N CYS A 592 -62.08 -3.37 55.25
CA CYS A 592 -63.40 -3.05 54.74
C CYS A 592 -64.47 -3.95 55.37
N LYS A 593 -64.22 -5.27 55.45
CA LYS A 593 -65.16 -6.22 56.06
C LYS A 593 -65.37 -5.95 57.56
N ARG A 594 -64.32 -5.51 58.26
CA ARG A 594 -64.41 -5.14 59.67
C ARG A 594 -65.18 -3.84 59.85
N LEU A 595 -64.97 -2.86 58.99
CA LEU A 595 -65.72 -1.59 58.97
C LEU A 595 -67.21 -1.83 58.65
N THR A 596 -67.55 -2.63 57.64
CA THR A 596 -68.95 -2.96 57.31
C THR A 596 -69.62 -3.88 58.31
N SER A 597 -68.88 -4.55 59.19
CA SER A 597 -69.46 -5.28 60.33
C SER A 597 -69.68 -4.41 61.57
N MET A 598 -69.12 -3.19 61.58
CA MET A 598 -69.19 -2.25 62.70
C MET A 598 -70.25 -1.17 62.48
N PHE A 599 -70.60 -0.88 61.22
CA PHE A 599 -71.81 -0.17 60.81
C PHE A 599 -72.94 -1.16 60.54
#